data_AF-A0A1X2I9N3-F1
#
_entry.id   AF-A0A1X2I9N3-F1
#
_cell.length_a   1.000
_cell.length_b   1.000
_cell.length_c   1.000
_cell.angle_alpha   90.00
_cell.angle_beta   90.00
_cell.angle_gamma   90.00
#
_symmetry.space_group_name_H-M   'P 1'
#
loop_
_entity.id
_entity.type
_entity.pdbx_description
1 polymer ?
#
loop_
_entity_poly.entity_id
_entity_poly.type
_entity_poly.pdbx_seq_one_letter_code
_entity_poly.pdbx_strand_id
1 'polypeptide(L)'
;MPTIVFDFLDTLVRFDEVINVIWQTWQEKGLEQHRDAVTLFEDWYHTAMMDYVAASHSGLYRSFIKVLHGTLARAVYKSLGILPLEDNIHRVVDTFRKKLTPALESLEALGLALAQGWNVWILTQGDKTDTWNYLKKYGVVVDEENDGQPLCKLNHNNTDSNDKTRLGPVFVMSCDELKVAKPHPKVYAQIMRVTIRRTQRIEVSIEANMKK
;
A
#
# COMPACT_ATOMS: atom_id res chain seq x y z
N MET A 1 -11.00 -21.69 -2.86
CA MET A 1 -11.16 -20.23 -2.95
C MET A 1 -9.89 -19.65 -3.55
N PRO A 2 -9.93 -19.02 -4.73
CA PRO A 2 -8.75 -18.36 -5.30
C PRO A 2 -8.30 -17.21 -4.39
N THR A 3 -7.00 -16.90 -4.43
CA THR A 3 -6.42 -15.79 -3.65
C THR A 3 -5.83 -14.75 -4.61
N ILE A 4 -6.07 -13.47 -4.31
CA ILE A 4 -5.45 -12.33 -4.98
C ILE A 4 -4.75 -11.46 -3.94
N VAL A 5 -3.61 -10.90 -4.33
CA VAL A 5 -2.81 -9.99 -3.49
C VAL A 5 -2.63 -8.70 -4.25
N PHE A 6 -3.12 -7.60 -3.71
CA PHE A 6 -2.91 -6.25 -4.25
C PHE A 6 -1.73 -5.59 -3.54
N ASP A 7 -0.91 -4.86 -4.28
CA ASP A 7 -0.07 -3.84 -3.66
C ASP A 7 -0.95 -2.69 -3.17
N PHE A 8 -0.50 -1.95 -2.17
CA PHE A 8 -1.22 -0.79 -1.66
C PHE A 8 -0.78 0.50 -2.35
N LEU A 9 0.49 0.88 -2.16
CA LEU A 9 1.06 2.13 -2.66
C LEU A 9 1.17 2.08 -4.18
N ASP A 10 0.74 3.15 -4.86
CA ASP A 10 0.74 3.27 -6.33
C ASP A 10 -0.16 2.26 -7.07
N THR A 11 -0.97 1.48 -6.34
CA THR A 11 -1.91 0.51 -6.92
C THR A 11 -3.33 0.79 -6.47
N LEU A 12 -3.57 0.77 -5.15
CA LEU A 12 -4.87 1.12 -4.56
C LEU A 12 -4.98 2.61 -4.23
N VAL A 13 -3.83 3.29 -4.14
CA VAL A 13 -3.74 4.70 -3.79
C VAL A 13 -2.77 5.42 -4.70
N ARG A 14 -3.03 6.70 -4.94
CA ARG A 14 -2.24 7.65 -5.71
C ARG A 14 -1.68 8.74 -4.79
N PHE A 15 -0.69 9.46 -5.29
CA PHE A 15 0.08 10.44 -4.53
C PHE A 15 -0.27 11.90 -4.85
N ASP A 16 -1.41 12.16 -5.49
CA ASP A 16 -1.77 13.50 -6.00
C ASP A 16 -1.70 14.59 -4.92
N GLU A 17 -2.24 14.32 -3.73
CA GLU A 17 -2.19 15.26 -2.60
C GLU A 17 -0.75 15.51 -2.10
N VAL A 18 0.12 14.50 -2.15
CA VAL A 18 1.53 14.66 -1.77
C VAL A 18 2.23 15.57 -2.77
N ILE A 19 2.00 15.34 -4.07
CA ILE A 19 2.52 16.17 -5.16
C ILE A 19 2.01 17.61 -5.03
N ASN A 20 0.73 17.80 -4.73
CA ASN A 20 0.14 19.11 -4.51
C ASN A 20 0.79 19.85 -3.32
N VAL A 21 1.06 19.14 -2.22
CA VAL A 21 1.74 19.71 -1.06
C VAL A 21 3.19 20.07 -1.39
N ILE A 22 3.91 19.22 -2.13
CA ILE A 22 5.27 19.53 -2.62
C ILE A 22 5.24 20.80 -3.46
N TRP A 23 4.35 20.89 -4.45
CA TRP A 23 4.20 22.06 -5.30
C TRP A 23 3.94 23.31 -4.48
N GLN A 24 2.91 23.33 -3.63
CA GLN A 24 2.58 24.48 -2.79
C GLN A 24 3.70 24.90 -1.85
N THR A 25 4.53 23.96 -1.39
CA THR A 25 5.60 24.24 -0.44
C THR A 25 6.79 24.94 -1.09
N TRP A 26 7.07 24.65 -2.37
CA TRP A 26 8.24 25.17 -3.07
C TRP A 26 7.93 25.86 -4.40
N GLN A 27 6.68 26.24 -4.63
CA GLN A 27 6.24 26.91 -5.87
C GLN A 27 7.08 28.17 -6.15
N GLU A 28 7.27 29.01 -5.13
CA GLU A 28 8.08 30.24 -5.23
C GLU A 28 9.60 29.99 -5.16
N LYS A 29 10.02 28.72 -5.12
CA LYS A 29 11.43 28.29 -4.96
C LYS A 29 11.93 27.43 -6.12
N GLY A 30 11.24 27.49 -7.26
CA GLY A 30 11.64 26.80 -8.49
C GLY A 30 10.72 25.69 -8.96
N LEU A 31 9.64 25.37 -8.22
CA LEU A 31 8.56 24.50 -8.70
C LEU A 31 7.41 25.32 -9.30
N GLU A 32 7.70 26.18 -10.26
CA GLU A 32 6.72 27.11 -10.83
C GLU A 32 5.55 26.36 -11.49
N GLN A 33 5.85 25.22 -12.14
CA GLN A 33 4.84 24.38 -12.78
C GLN A 33 4.59 23.12 -11.96
N HIS A 34 3.33 22.67 -11.94
CA HIS A 34 2.93 21.46 -11.21
C HIS A 34 3.73 20.21 -11.65
N ARG A 35 4.07 20.13 -12.95
CA ARG A 35 4.92 19.06 -13.50
C ARG A 35 6.31 18.96 -12.86
N ASP A 36 6.84 20.08 -12.35
CA ASP A 36 8.16 20.10 -11.72
C ASP A 36 8.07 19.41 -10.34
N ALA A 37 6.94 19.58 -9.64
CA ALA A 37 6.65 18.87 -8.40
C ALA A 37 6.39 17.37 -8.62
N VAL A 38 5.76 16.99 -9.73
CA VAL A 38 5.63 15.58 -10.15
C VAL A 38 7.02 14.97 -10.33
N THR A 39 7.90 15.64 -11.09
CA THR A 39 9.27 15.17 -11.35
C THR A 39 10.06 15.03 -10.05
N LEU A 40 9.97 16.02 -9.14
CA LEU A 40 10.62 15.95 -7.82
C LEU A 40 10.09 14.77 -7.00
N PHE A 41 8.76 14.58 -6.97
CA PHE A 41 8.14 13.47 -6.25
C PHE A 41 8.59 12.11 -6.79
N GLU A 42 8.59 11.92 -8.11
CA GLU A 42 9.02 10.67 -8.74
C GLU A 42 10.50 10.36 -8.42
N ASP A 43 11.39 11.35 -8.56
CA ASP A 43 12.80 11.23 -8.21
C ASP A 43 12.99 10.88 -6.72
N TRP A 44 12.27 11.57 -5.83
CA TRP A 44 12.32 11.31 -4.39
C TRP A 44 11.80 9.93 -4.05
N TYR A 45 10.62 9.57 -4.52
CA TYR A 45 9.96 8.30 -4.22
C TYR A 45 10.78 7.12 -4.74
N HIS A 46 11.29 7.20 -5.97
CA HIS A 46 12.13 6.16 -6.55
C HIS A 46 13.44 5.99 -5.78
N THR A 47 14.15 7.08 -5.48
CA THR A 47 15.41 6.99 -4.72
C THR A 47 15.21 6.54 -3.28
N ALA A 48 14.12 6.96 -2.63
CA ALA A 48 13.74 6.47 -1.31
C ALA A 48 13.41 4.97 -1.30
N MET A 49 12.72 4.49 -2.35
CA MET A 49 12.43 3.06 -2.54
C MET A 49 13.72 2.25 -2.65
N MET A 50 14.68 2.72 -3.45
CA MET A 50 15.99 2.08 -3.61
C MET A 50 16.76 2.04 -2.29
N ASP A 51 16.80 3.14 -1.54
CA ASP A 51 17.46 3.20 -0.23
C ASP A 51 16.78 2.27 0.79
N TYR A 52 15.44 2.19 0.78
CA TYR A 52 14.68 1.29 1.67
C TYR A 52 14.98 -0.18 1.35
N VAL A 53 14.97 -0.54 0.06
CA VAL A 53 15.30 -1.90 -0.39
C VAL A 53 16.75 -2.23 -0.02
N ALA A 54 17.71 -1.36 -0.33
CA ALA A 54 19.11 -1.59 -0.03
C ALA A 54 19.36 -1.77 1.48
N ALA A 55 18.87 -0.85 2.31
CA ALA A 55 18.99 -0.93 3.76
C ALA A 55 18.34 -2.19 4.32
N SER A 56 17.16 -2.56 3.80
CA SER A 56 16.49 -3.79 4.21
C SER A 56 17.30 -5.04 3.87
N HIS A 57 17.84 -5.14 2.65
CA HIS A 57 18.53 -6.34 2.17
C HIS A 57 19.93 -6.47 2.77
N SER A 58 20.51 -5.39 3.28
CA SER A 58 21.76 -5.39 4.04
C SER A 58 21.57 -5.65 5.55
N GLY A 59 20.36 -6.00 6.00
CA GLY A 59 20.06 -6.25 7.42
C GLY A 59 19.89 -4.99 8.28
N LEU A 60 19.84 -3.81 7.67
CA LEU A 60 19.69 -2.51 8.34
C LEU A 60 18.28 -1.94 8.22
N TYR A 61 17.27 -2.81 8.33
CA TYR A 61 15.87 -2.44 8.13
C TYR A 61 15.47 -1.17 8.89
N ARG A 62 14.74 -0.30 8.20
CA ARG A 62 14.04 0.88 8.71
C ARG A 62 12.66 0.91 8.07
N SER A 63 11.64 1.42 8.75
CA SER A 63 10.32 1.57 8.13
C SER A 63 10.39 2.48 6.92
N PHE A 64 9.54 2.22 5.92
CA PHE A 64 9.58 2.97 4.66
C PHE A 64 9.37 4.47 4.87
N ILE A 65 8.48 4.85 5.80
CA ILE A 65 8.23 6.26 6.12
C ILE A 65 9.47 6.98 6.69
N LYS A 66 10.31 6.27 7.45
CA LYS A 66 11.55 6.84 7.98
C LYS A 66 12.58 7.08 6.87
N VAL A 67 12.61 6.21 5.87
CA VAL A 67 13.45 6.39 4.68
C VAL A 67 12.94 7.55 3.83
N LEU A 68 11.62 7.64 3.60
CA LEU A 68 11.01 8.78 2.91
C LEU A 68 11.37 10.11 3.57
N HIS A 69 11.18 10.21 4.89
CA HIS A 69 11.55 11.41 5.66
C HIS A 69 13.03 11.76 5.51
N GLY A 70 13.94 10.80 5.72
CA GLY A 70 15.38 11.05 5.65
C GLY A 70 15.94 11.36 4.25
N THR A 71 15.19 11.08 3.19
CA THR A 71 15.64 11.25 1.80
C THR A 71 15.05 12.47 1.10
N LEU A 72 13.98 13.07 1.64
CA LEU A 72 13.31 14.22 1.02
C LEU A 72 14.23 15.44 0.93
N ALA A 73 14.99 15.74 1.99
CA ALA A 73 15.94 16.85 1.99
C ALA A 73 16.96 16.75 0.85
N ARG A 74 17.47 15.54 0.58
CA ARG A 74 18.40 15.26 -0.52
C ARG A 74 17.75 15.47 -1.88
N ALA A 75 16.49 15.03 -2.06
CA ALA A 75 15.76 15.22 -3.31
C ALA A 75 15.48 16.70 -3.60
N VAL A 76 15.04 17.46 -2.58
CA VAL A 76 14.82 18.90 -2.69
C VAL A 76 16.12 19.64 -3.01
N TYR A 77 17.21 19.32 -2.32
CA TYR A 77 18.52 19.93 -2.60
C TYR A 77 19.00 19.65 -4.02
N LYS A 78 18.85 18.41 -4.50
CA LYS A 78 19.22 18.03 -5.87
C LYS A 78 18.39 18.79 -6.92
N SER A 79 17.08 18.95 -6.70
CA SER A 79 16.17 19.57 -7.66
C SER A 79 16.23 21.10 -7.66
N LEU A 80 16.31 21.71 -6.47
CA LEU A 80 16.14 23.15 -6.29
C LEU A 80 17.39 23.88 -5.78
N GLY A 81 18.44 23.16 -5.38
CA GLY A 81 19.65 23.75 -4.79
C GLY A 81 19.44 24.36 -3.40
N ILE A 82 18.32 24.05 -2.73
CA ILE A 82 17.96 24.58 -1.40
C ILE A 82 17.95 23.49 -0.33
N LEU A 83 18.25 23.87 0.91
CA LEU A 83 17.99 23.03 2.07
C LEU A 83 16.57 23.31 2.57
N PRO A 84 15.64 22.34 2.54
CA PRO A 84 14.30 22.55 3.05
C PRO A 84 14.29 22.66 4.58
N LEU A 85 13.34 23.45 5.10
CA LEU A 85 13.05 23.50 6.53
C LEU A 85 12.45 22.15 7.00
N GLU A 86 12.74 21.77 8.24
CA GLU A 86 12.24 20.52 8.82
C GLU A 86 10.70 20.44 8.83
N ASP A 87 10.02 21.57 9.10
CA ASP A 87 8.55 21.63 9.07
C ASP A 87 7.97 21.34 7.68
N ASN A 88 8.67 21.73 6.61
CA ASN A 88 8.26 21.43 5.23
C ASN A 88 8.42 19.93 4.94
N ILE A 89 9.49 19.31 5.42
CA ILE A 89 9.70 17.86 5.32
C ILE A 89 8.59 17.13 6.06
N HIS A 90 8.33 17.49 7.32
CA HIS A 90 7.26 16.91 8.13
C HIS A 90 5.91 17.04 7.44
N ARG A 91 5.57 18.22 6.89
CA ARG A 91 4.30 18.45 6.18
C ARG A 91 4.10 17.51 4.99
N VAL A 92 5.14 17.32 4.16
CA VAL A 92 5.07 16.43 2.99
C VAL A 92 4.92 14.96 3.44
N VAL A 93 5.73 14.52 4.39
CA VAL A 93 5.72 13.14 4.89
C VAL A 93 4.41 12.80 5.62
N ASP A 94 3.86 13.74 6.40
CA ASP A 94 2.56 13.58 7.03
C ASP A 94 1.42 13.50 6.01
N THR A 95 1.52 14.26 4.91
CA THR A 95 0.57 14.17 3.79
C THR A 95 0.65 12.78 3.15
N PHE A 96 1.86 12.24 2.95
CA PHE A 96 2.05 10.87 2.46
C PHE A 96 1.40 9.82 3.37
N ARG A 97 1.47 9.96 4.70
CA ARG A 97 0.79 9.03 5.63
C ARG A 97 -0.73 9.15 5.61
N LYS A 98 -1.24 10.38 5.62
CA LYS A 98 -2.63 10.67 6.04
C LYS A 98 -3.57 11.00 4.89
N LYS A 99 -3.05 11.39 3.73
CA LYS A 99 -3.83 12.04 2.66
C LYS A 99 -3.55 11.44 1.28
N LEU A 100 -3.41 10.13 1.17
CA LEU A 100 -3.32 9.48 -0.14
C LEU A 100 -4.66 9.54 -0.87
N THR A 101 -4.62 9.67 -2.20
CA THR A 101 -5.81 9.71 -3.06
C THR A 101 -6.21 8.28 -3.45
N PRO A 102 -7.50 7.91 -3.49
CA PRO A 102 -7.90 6.58 -3.97
C PRO A 102 -7.70 6.42 -5.48
N ALA A 103 -7.17 5.26 -5.88
CA ALA A 103 -7.34 4.77 -7.24
C ALA A 103 -8.68 4.03 -7.31
N LEU A 104 -9.75 4.78 -7.64
CA LEU A 104 -11.13 4.29 -7.57
C LEU A 104 -11.34 3.01 -8.39
N GLU A 105 -10.72 2.92 -9.56
CA GLU A 105 -10.80 1.77 -10.46
C GLU A 105 -10.18 0.51 -9.81
N SER A 106 -9.10 0.69 -9.05
CA SER A 106 -8.42 -0.38 -8.34
C SER A 106 -9.20 -0.82 -7.09
N LEU A 107 -9.86 0.11 -6.40
CA LEU A 107 -10.78 -0.22 -5.30
C LEU A 107 -12.03 -0.96 -5.79
N GLU A 108 -12.53 -0.62 -6.98
CA GLU A 108 -13.61 -1.35 -7.64
C GLU A 108 -13.18 -2.80 -7.96
N ALA A 109 -11.98 -2.99 -8.53
CA ALA A 109 -11.44 -4.32 -8.81
C ALA A 109 -11.31 -5.18 -7.54
N LEU A 110 -10.88 -4.57 -6.43
CA LEU A 110 -10.87 -5.20 -5.11
C LEU A 110 -12.28 -5.63 -4.68
N GLY A 111 -13.27 -4.75 -4.84
CA GLY A 111 -14.67 -5.02 -4.54
C GLY A 111 -15.25 -6.18 -5.35
N LEU A 112 -14.95 -6.22 -6.65
CA LEU A 112 -15.36 -7.30 -7.55
C LEU A 112 -14.75 -8.65 -7.12
N ALA A 113 -13.47 -8.68 -6.76
CA ALA A 113 -12.83 -9.90 -6.26
C ALA A 113 -13.54 -10.43 -5.00
N LEU A 114 -13.86 -9.56 -4.04
CA LEU A 114 -14.63 -9.93 -2.85
C LEU A 114 -16.03 -10.46 -3.19
N ALA A 115 -16.72 -9.83 -4.15
CA ALA A 115 -18.05 -10.24 -4.59
C ALA A 115 -18.06 -11.62 -5.25
N GLN A 116 -16.95 -11.97 -5.92
CA GLN A 116 -16.72 -13.30 -6.49
C GLN A 116 -16.22 -14.33 -5.46
N GLY A 117 -16.18 -13.96 -4.17
CA GLY A 117 -15.73 -14.84 -3.10
C GLY A 117 -14.24 -15.15 -3.15
N TRP A 118 -13.40 -14.25 -3.67
CA TRP A 118 -11.94 -14.43 -3.61
C TRP A 118 -11.42 -14.12 -2.22
N ASN A 119 -10.31 -14.77 -1.86
CA ASN A 119 -9.50 -14.40 -0.71
C ASN A 119 -8.63 -13.19 -1.07
N VAL A 120 -8.89 -12.03 -0.49
CA VAL A 120 -8.22 -10.78 -0.88
C VAL A 120 -7.21 -10.33 0.17
N TRP A 121 -5.96 -10.15 -0.26
CA TRP A 121 -4.87 -9.62 0.54
C TRP A 121 -4.37 -8.29 0.00
N ILE A 122 -3.91 -7.43 0.90
CA ILE A 122 -3.14 -6.23 0.63
C ILE A 122 -1.74 -6.44 1.17
N LEU A 123 -0.74 -6.26 0.32
CA LEU A 123 0.67 -6.29 0.68
C LEU A 123 1.27 -4.90 0.53
N THR A 124 1.66 -4.29 1.64
CA THR A 124 2.19 -2.92 1.65
C THR A 124 3.64 -2.87 2.15
N GLN A 125 4.42 -1.93 1.60
CA GLN A 125 5.68 -1.50 2.24
C GLN A 125 5.47 -0.45 3.33
N GLY A 126 4.29 0.18 3.35
CA GLY A 126 3.91 1.15 4.36
C GLY A 126 3.44 0.49 5.66
N ASP A 127 3.02 1.33 6.59
CA ASP A 127 2.52 0.90 7.90
C ASP A 127 1.16 0.19 7.78
N LYS A 128 0.97 -0.86 8.59
CA LYS A 128 -0.26 -1.67 8.61
C LYS A 128 -1.46 -0.85 9.10
N THR A 129 -1.29 -0.09 10.18
CA THR A 129 -2.35 0.70 10.80
C THR A 129 -2.80 1.84 9.90
N ASP A 130 -1.86 2.55 9.27
CA ASP A 130 -2.20 3.60 8.30
C ASP A 130 -2.95 3.02 7.09
N THR A 131 -2.52 1.86 6.57
CA THR A 131 -3.20 1.14 5.48
C THR A 131 -4.61 0.70 5.89
N TRP A 132 -4.78 0.20 7.11
CA TRP A 132 -6.10 -0.15 7.65
C TRP A 132 -7.03 1.04 7.77
N ASN A 133 -6.56 2.13 8.37
CA ASN A 133 -7.36 3.34 8.53
C ASN A 133 -7.80 3.90 7.17
N TYR A 134 -6.93 3.82 6.17
CA TYR A 134 -7.25 4.16 4.81
C TYR A 134 -8.38 3.29 4.24
N LEU A 135 -8.24 1.96 4.27
CA LEU A 135 -9.24 1.03 3.74
C LEU A 135 -10.60 1.21 4.42
N LYS A 136 -10.61 1.36 5.75
CA LYS A 136 -11.82 1.63 6.55
C LYS A 136 -12.51 2.92 6.13
N LYS A 137 -11.76 4.00 5.88
CA LYS A 137 -12.29 5.29 5.42
C LYS A 137 -13.07 5.17 4.09
N TYR A 138 -12.67 4.23 3.24
CA TYR A 138 -13.32 3.96 1.94
C TYR A 138 -14.29 2.77 1.96
N GLY A 139 -14.73 2.34 3.14
CA GLY A 139 -15.77 1.32 3.29
C GLY A 139 -15.31 -0.11 2.99
N VAL A 140 -13.99 -0.36 2.98
CA VAL A 140 -13.45 -1.72 2.87
C VAL A 140 -13.43 -2.36 4.26
N VAL A 141 -14.09 -3.51 4.41
CA VAL A 141 -14.04 -4.32 5.64
C VAL A 141 -12.69 -5.00 5.74
N VAL A 142 -12.02 -4.80 6.86
CA VAL A 142 -10.72 -5.40 7.14
C VAL A 142 -10.83 -6.29 8.37
N ASP A 143 -10.30 -7.52 8.28
CA ASP A 143 -10.21 -8.42 9.43
C ASP A 143 -9.01 -8.01 10.30
N GLU A 144 -9.30 -7.57 11.53
CA GLU A 144 -8.31 -7.09 12.51
C GLU A 144 -7.67 -8.22 13.33
N GLU A 145 -8.00 -9.49 13.04
CA GLU A 145 -7.69 -10.74 13.76
C GLU A 145 -8.74 -11.13 14.82
N ASN A 146 -9.57 -12.12 14.44
CA ASN A 146 -10.62 -12.85 15.17
C ASN A 146 -12.04 -12.24 15.09
N ASP A 147 -12.98 -13.11 14.68
CA ASP A 147 -14.42 -12.91 14.54
C ASP A 147 -14.87 -11.89 13.49
N GLY A 148 -14.52 -12.16 12.23
CA GLY A 148 -15.51 -12.70 11.27
C GLY A 148 -16.91 -12.07 11.24
N GLN A 149 -17.05 -10.77 11.51
CA GLN A 149 -18.31 -10.07 11.35
C GLN A 149 -18.35 -9.41 9.96
N PRO A 150 -19.22 -9.91 9.06
CA PRO A 150 -19.34 -9.38 7.71
C PRO A 150 -20.25 -8.15 7.73
N LEU A 151 -19.93 -7.05 7.03
CA LEU A 151 -20.96 -6.06 6.69
C LEU A 151 -20.67 -5.20 5.43
N CYS A 152 -21.77 -5.06 4.67
CA CYS A 152 -22.22 -4.05 3.69
C CYS A 152 -21.25 -3.32 2.74
N LYS A 153 -21.49 -3.60 1.45
CA LYS A 153 -21.36 -2.79 0.22
C LYS A 153 -20.38 -1.60 0.26
N LEU A 154 -19.39 -1.66 -0.63
CA LEU A 154 -18.74 -0.47 -1.17
C LEU A 154 -19.84 0.46 -1.71
N ASN A 155 -20.03 1.62 -1.08
CA ASN A 155 -21.03 2.59 -1.54
C ASN A 155 -20.55 3.20 -2.87
N HIS A 156 -21.00 2.61 -3.97
CA HIS A 156 -21.17 3.31 -5.24
C HIS A 156 -22.66 3.41 -5.53
N ASN A 157 -23.17 4.63 -5.30
CA ASN A 157 -24.39 5.21 -5.85
C ASN A 157 -25.65 4.32 -5.86
N ASN A 158 -26.48 4.54 -4.84
CA ASN A 158 -27.93 4.75 -4.96
C ASN A 158 -28.65 3.90 -6.04
N THR A 159 -28.88 2.62 -5.79
CA THR A 159 -30.02 1.89 -6.36
C THR A 159 -30.51 0.82 -5.39
N ASP A 160 -31.83 0.85 -5.16
CA ASP A 160 -32.60 -0.13 -4.40
C ASP A 160 -32.26 -1.57 -4.81
N SER A 161 -31.72 -2.35 -3.87
CA SER A 161 -31.79 -3.81 -3.96
C SER A 161 -31.51 -4.43 -2.59
N ASN A 162 -32.52 -5.15 -2.09
CA ASN A 162 -32.55 -5.99 -0.89
C ASN A 162 -31.55 -7.17 -0.89
N ASP A 163 -30.53 -7.16 -1.75
CA ASP A 163 -29.52 -8.19 -1.81
C ASP A 163 -28.37 -7.85 -0.84
N LYS A 164 -28.36 -8.52 0.33
CA LYS A 164 -27.28 -8.47 1.32
C LYS A 164 -26.22 -9.50 0.94
N THR A 165 -25.58 -9.34 -0.22
CA THR A 165 -24.42 -10.14 -0.58
C THR A 165 -23.28 -9.79 0.40
N ARG A 166 -22.96 -10.71 1.30
CA ARG A 166 -21.91 -10.52 2.30
C ARG A 166 -20.55 -10.62 1.60
N LEU A 167 -19.88 -9.49 1.44
CA LEU A 167 -18.48 -9.46 1.01
C LEU A 167 -17.60 -10.03 2.13
N GLY A 168 -16.61 -10.84 1.76
CA GLY A 168 -15.59 -11.32 2.70
C GLY A 168 -14.68 -10.18 3.20
N PRO A 169 -13.93 -10.38 4.28
CA PRO A 169 -12.97 -9.38 4.74
C PRO A 169 -11.74 -9.32 3.84
N VAL A 170 -11.08 -8.17 3.82
CA VAL A 170 -9.74 -7.98 3.27
C VAL A 170 -8.70 -8.23 4.36
N PHE A 171 -7.56 -8.80 3.99
CA PHE A 171 -6.43 -8.99 4.89
C PHE A 171 -5.28 -8.06 4.52
N VAL A 172 -4.53 -7.56 5.50
CA VAL A 172 -3.39 -6.67 5.26
C VAL A 172 -2.14 -7.26 5.89
N MET A 173 -1.06 -7.28 5.12
CA MET A 173 0.28 -7.59 5.61
C MET A 173 1.24 -6.45 5.25
N SER A 174 1.96 -5.96 6.25
CA SER A 174 3.02 -4.97 6.07
C SER A 174 4.40 -5.62 6.09
N CYS A 175 5.30 -5.08 5.27
CA CYS A 175 6.73 -5.40 5.31
C CYS A 175 7.37 -5.08 6.68
N ASP A 176 6.79 -4.15 7.45
CA ASP A 176 7.23 -3.82 8.81
C ASP A 176 7.07 -4.99 9.80
N GLU A 177 6.13 -5.90 9.56
CA GLU A 177 5.92 -7.10 10.39
C GLU A 177 7.07 -8.11 10.21
N LEU A 178 7.67 -8.13 9.00
CA LEU A 178 8.76 -9.06 8.66
C LEU A 178 10.15 -8.44 8.77
N LYS A 179 10.21 -7.11 8.98
CA LYS A 179 11.42 -6.29 8.92
C LYS A 179 12.22 -6.54 7.64
N VAL A 180 11.51 -6.67 6.52
CA VAL A 180 12.13 -6.84 5.20
C VAL A 180 11.25 -6.27 4.09
N ALA A 181 11.88 -5.57 3.15
CA ALA A 181 11.26 -4.94 1.98
C ALA A 181 10.89 -5.93 0.88
N LYS A 182 9.88 -5.61 0.07
CA LYS A 182 9.75 -6.20 -1.28
C LYS A 182 10.98 -5.80 -2.13
N PRO A 183 11.46 -6.64 -3.05
CA PRO A 183 10.90 -7.92 -3.49
C PRO A 183 11.50 -9.14 -2.77
N HIS A 184 11.93 -9.02 -1.51
CA HIS A 184 12.58 -10.13 -0.81
C HIS A 184 11.67 -11.38 -0.74
N PRO A 185 12.14 -12.60 -1.09
CA PRO A 185 11.31 -13.81 -1.18
C PRO A 185 10.51 -14.14 0.10
N LYS A 186 11.10 -13.84 1.27
CA LYS A 186 10.46 -14.00 2.59
C LYS A 186 9.09 -13.29 2.69
N VAL A 187 8.92 -12.14 2.04
CA VAL A 187 7.64 -11.40 2.05
C VAL A 187 6.53 -12.25 1.41
N TYR A 188 6.77 -12.71 0.20
CA TYR A 188 5.78 -13.50 -0.55
C TYR A 188 5.58 -14.89 0.06
N ALA A 189 6.65 -15.52 0.57
CA ALA A 189 6.56 -16.79 1.28
C ALA A 189 5.66 -16.71 2.52
N GLN A 190 5.70 -15.58 3.24
CA GLN A 190 4.82 -15.39 4.40
C GLN A 190 3.35 -15.30 3.99
N ILE A 191 3.01 -14.54 2.95
CA ILE A 191 1.61 -14.47 2.46
C ILE A 191 1.13 -15.85 2.04
N MET A 192 1.93 -16.59 1.28
CA MET A 192 1.58 -17.95 0.86
C MET A 192 1.32 -18.85 2.09
N ARG A 193 2.21 -18.81 3.08
CA ARG A 193 2.07 -19.60 4.31
C ARG A 193 0.78 -19.27 5.07
N VAL A 194 0.47 -18.00 5.26
CA VAL A 194 -0.74 -17.57 5.99
C VAL A 194 -2.01 -17.88 5.19
N THR A 195 -1.95 -17.71 3.86
CA THR A 195 -3.04 -18.06 2.94
C THR A 195 -3.36 -19.55 2.97
N ILE A 196 -2.35 -20.42 2.88
CA ILE A 196 -2.52 -21.89 2.94
C ILE A 196 -3.15 -22.31 4.26
N ARG A 197 -2.65 -21.78 5.39
CA ARG A 197 -3.19 -22.06 6.72
C ARG A 197 -4.65 -21.69 6.85
N ARG A 198 -5.05 -20.54 6.30
CA ARG A 198 -6.43 -20.04 6.36
C ARG A 198 -7.39 -20.79 5.45
N THR A 199 -6.92 -21.16 4.25
CA THR A 199 -7.77 -21.84 3.26
C THR A 199 -7.84 -23.36 3.47
N GLN A 200 -7.05 -23.91 4.42
CA GLN A 200 -6.90 -25.35 4.68
C GLN A 200 -6.56 -26.19 3.44
N ARG A 201 -6.10 -25.55 2.35
CA ARG A 201 -5.66 -26.25 1.13
C ARG A 201 -4.19 -26.62 1.26
N ILE A 202 -3.93 -27.83 1.74
CA ILE A 202 -2.69 -28.53 1.38
C ILE A 202 -3.00 -29.25 0.07
N GLU A 203 -2.71 -28.64 -1.07
CA GLU A 203 -2.64 -29.41 -2.31
C GLU A 203 -1.39 -30.29 -2.21
N VAL A 204 -1.56 -31.50 -1.68
CA VAL A 204 -0.53 -32.56 -1.73
C VAL A 204 -0.50 -33.08 -3.17
N SER A 205 0.09 -32.29 -4.06
CA SER A 205 0.41 -32.75 -5.42
C SER A 205 1.78 -33.41 -5.39
N ILE A 206 1.89 -34.53 -4.68
CA ILE A 206 3.04 -35.45 -4.76
C ILE A 206 2.49 -36.84 -5.06
N GLU A 207 2.56 -37.18 -6.35
CA GLU A 207 2.73 -38.54 -6.88
C GLU A 207 1.60 -39.57 -6.67
N ALA A 208 0.46 -39.34 -7.32
CA ALA A 208 -0.45 -40.42 -7.71
C ALA A 208 -0.07 -41.11 -9.05
N ASN A 209 1.16 -40.90 -9.56
CA ASN A 209 1.59 -41.39 -10.87
C ASN A 209 2.72 -42.45 -10.86
N MET A 210 2.99 -43.11 -9.73
CA MET A 210 3.88 -44.29 -9.68
C MET A 210 3.13 -45.64 -9.64
N LYS A 211 2.05 -45.78 -10.43
CA LYS A 211 1.48 -47.09 -10.76
C LYS A 211 0.99 -47.12 -12.20
N LYS A 212 1.88 -47.41 -13.13
CA LYS A 212 1.62 -48.19 -14.34
C LYS A 212 2.88 -48.95 -14.73
#